data_AF-A0A0R3WA95-F1
#
_entry.id   AF-A0A0R3WA95-F1
#
_cell.length_a   1.000
_cell.length_b   1.000
_cell.length_c   1.000
_cell.angle_alpha   90.00
_cell.angle_beta   90.00
_cell.angle_gamma   90.00
#
_symmetry.space_group_name_H-M   'P 1'
#
loop_
_entity.id
_entity.type
_entity.pdbx_description
1 polymer ?
#
loop_
_entity_poly.entity_id
_entity_poly.type
_entity_poly.pdbx_seq_one_letter_code
_entity_poly.pdbx_strand_id
1 'polypeptide(L)'
;MLISPDRNFLAILTETSAHVVDISRTESLLRSKQAKIIAKLTTVFDSLSGDSVTISRLVRVRWHPYISNLLVLLVSDGRLLLCRCICSSGGSLKFEDELTIHLLEAPDHADKENRHIKMSRGLNLSEAMGAVCCDFDFGSPLFPDEERFSRDAPLRVPIYVICENGDILLVSASPMSINKPLVRFVRILPANEDYYTFDFATIICLRSDDKENQPDIVCFANGAGRIFHGICLHIPPSVLLQSDCRPQGTVFSPFLGSYIFVQFK
;
A
#
# COMPACT_ATOMS: atom_id res chain seq x y z
N MET A 1 7.15 -9.57 12.94
CA MET A 1 8.54 -9.12 12.65
C MET A 1 8.78 -9.29 11.16
N LEU A 2 9.53 -8.39 10.53
CA LEU A 2 9.79 -8.39 9.07
C LEU A 2 11.25 -8.05 8.79
N ILE A 3 11.94 -8.88 8.00
CA ILE A 3 13.31 -8.61 7.55
C ILE A 3 13.25 -7.84 6.23
N SER A 4 14.09 -6.82 6.05
CA SER A 4 14.19 -6.09 4.79
C SER A 4 14.73 -6.97 3.67
N PRO A 5 14.39 -6.69 2.38
CA PRO A 5 14.84 -7.52 1.26
C PRO A 5 16.37 -7.66 1.18
N ASP A 6 17.11 -6.62 1.56
CA ASP A 6 18.57 -6.59 1.62
C ASP A 6 19.15 -7.17 2.92
N ARG A 7 18.29 -7.63 3.84
CA ARG A 7 18.62 -8.24 5.14
C ARG A 7 19.38 -7.32 6.10
N ASN A 8 19.40 -6.02 5.83
CA ASN A 8 20.09 -5.05 6.67
C ASN A 8 19.24 -4.58 7.85
N PHE A 9 17.91 -4.69 7.77
CA PHE A 9 16.99 -4.17 8.76
C PHE A 9 15.99 -5.23 9.21
N LEU A 10 15.61 -5.12 10.49
CA LEU A 10 14.54 -5.91 11.08
C LEU A 10 13.50 -4.96 11.66
N ALA A 11 12.27 -5.05 11.16
CA ALA A 11 11.11 -4.37 11.72
C ALA A 11 10.44 -5.25 12.79
N ILE A 12 10.21 -4.67 13.97
CA ILE A 12 9.49 -5.22 15.10
C ILE A 12 8.19 -4.43 15.23
N LEU A 13 7.07 -5.15 15.19
CA LEU A 13 5.74 -4.57 15.09
C LEU A 13 4.96 -4.90 16.36
N THR A 14 4.21 -3.93 16.85
CA THR A 14 3.14 -4.12 17.82
C THR A 14 1.82 -3.73 17.17
N GLU A 15 0.74 -3.79 17.92
CA GLU A 15 -0.58 -3.35 17.46
C GLU A 15 -0.64 -1.82 17.21
N THR A 16 0.24 -1.03 17.84
CA THR A 16 0.19 0.44 17.81
C THR A 16 1.50 1.08 17.37
N SER A 17 2.57 0.30 17.20
CA SER A 17 3.88 0.84 16.89
C SER A 17 4.68 -0.06 15.94
N ALA A 18 5.57 0.58 15.17
CA ALA A 18 6.58 -0.08 14.37
C ALA A 18 7.95 0.46 14.76
N HIS A 19 8.87 -0.46 15.03
CA HIS A 19 10.25 -0.15 15.38
C HIS A 19 11.21 -0.89 14.44
N VAL A 20 12.36 -0.30 14.14
CA VAL A 20 13.36 -0.90 13.27
C VAL A 20 14.72 -0.92 13.96
N VAL A 21 15.44 -2.02 13.75
CA VAL A 21 16.81 -2.21 14.18
C VAL A 21 17.70 -2.55 12.97
N ASP A 22 18.90 -1.96 12.94
CA ASP A 22 19.95 -2.29 11.97
C ASP A 22 20.64 -3.59 12.40
N ILE A 23 20.56 -4.59 11.54
CA ILE A 23 21.16 -5.92 11.72
C ILE A 23 22.28 -6.20 10.71
N SER A 24 22.66 -5.22 9.89
CA SER A 24 23.72 -5.36 8.86
C SER A 24 25.08 -5.75 9.47
N ARG A 25 25.32 -5.38 10.73
CA ARG A 25 26.57 -5.65 11.45
C ARG A 25 26.47 -6.80 12.45
N THR A 26 25.36 -7.51 12.50
CA THR A 26 25.17 -8.55 13.53
C THR A 26 26.14 -9.73 13.34
N GLU A 27 26.50 -10.09 12.10
CA GLU A 27 27.47 -11.15 11.84
C GLU A 27 28.89 -10.84 12.35
N SER A 28 29.34 -9.59 12.20
CA SER A 28 30.66 -9.17 12.71
C SER A 28 30.66 -9.11 14.24
N LEU A 29 29.55 -8.71 14.84
CA LEU A 29 29.36 -8.70 16.29
C LEU A 29 29.34 -10.11 16.88
N LEU A 30 28.68 -11.07 16.23
CA LEU A 30 28.66 -12.49 16.65
C LEU A 30 30.07 -13.12 16.65
N ARG A 31 30.92 -12.72 15.69
CA ARG A 31 32.32 -13.20 15.62
C ARG A 31 33.23 -12.54 16.68
N SER A 32 32.85 -11.37 17.20
CA SER A 32 33.70 -10.57 18.09
C SER A 32 33.83 -11.09 19.54
N LYS A 33 33.19 -12.23 19.89
CA LYS A 33 33.13 -12.78 21.27
C LYS A 33 32.66 -11.77 22.33
N GLN A 34 31.97 -10.70 21.94
CA GLN A 34 31.38 -9.76 22.89
C GLN A 34 30.32 -10.46 23.73
N ALA A 35 30.36 -10.24 25.05
CA ALA A 35 29.40 -10.83 25.98
C ALA A 35 27.97 -10.28 25.83
N LYS A 36 27.81 -9.12 25.18
CA LYS A 36 26.52 -8.46 24.95
C LYS A 36 26.51 -7.76 23.59
N ILE A 37 25.46 -8.02 22.80
CA ILE A 37 25.16 -7.28 21.58
C ILE A 37 24.11 -6.23 21.94
N ILE A 38 24.46 -4.96 21.87
CA ILE A 38 23.53 -3.84 22.09
C ILE A 38 23.16 -3.27 20.72
N ALA A 39 21.90 -3.42 20.33
CA ALA A 39 21.38 -2.83 19.10
C ALA A 39 20.37 -1.74 19.45
N LYS A 40 20.49 -0.57 18.81
CA LYS A 40 19.58 0.55 19.03
C LYS A 40 18.29 0.31 18.25
N LEU A 41 17.18 0.31 18.97
CA LEU A 41 15.84 0.28 18.38
C LEU A 41 15.39 1.71 18.07
N THR A 42 14.96 1.95 16.83
CA THR A 42 14.41 3.24 16.41
C THR A 42 12.92 3.10 16.12
N THR A 43 12.10 3.96 16.70
CA THR A 43 10.66 4.02 16.43
C THR A 43 10.41 4.71 15.09
N VAL A 44 9.65 4.05 14.23
CA VAL A 44 9.20 4.57 12.92
C VAL A 44 7.81 5.16 13.04
N PHE A 45 6.94 4.43 13.74
CA PHE A 45 5.55 4.79 13.95
C PHE A 45 5.17 4.41 15.38
N ASP A 46 4.44 5.29 16.05
CA ASP A 46 3.85 5.01 17.36
C ASP A 46 2.59 5.87 17.52
N SER A 47 1.42 5.23 17.44
CA SER A 47 0.15 5.93 17.58
C SER A 47 -0.15 6.40 19.01
N LEU A 48 0.67 5.99 19.98
CA LEU A 48 0.63 6.48 21.36
C LEU A 48 1.57 7.67 21.57
N SER A 49 2.41 7.99 20.58
CA SER A 49 3.34 9.11 20.65
C SER A 49 2.66 10.42 20.23
N GLY A 50 2.06 11.12 21.20
CA GLY A 50 1.47 12.45 21.01
C GLY A 50 0.27 12.73 21.93
N ASP A 51 -0.29 13.94 21.85
CA ASP A 51 -1.46 14.37 22.64
C ASP A 51 -2.81 13.93 22.03
N SER A 52 -2.78 13.01 21.05
CA SER A 52 -3.97 12.52 20.34
C SER A 52 -4.77 11.54 21.20
N VAL A 53 -6.09 11.76 21.30
CA VAL A 53 -7.03 10.86 21.99
C VAL A 53 -7.35 9.62 21.15
N THR A 54 -7.10 9.66 19.84
CA THR A 54 -7.38 8.57 18.91
C THR A 54 -6.15 7.70 18.70
N ILE A 55 -6.26 6.44 19.10
CA ILE A 55 -5.26 5.39 18.86
C ILE A 55 -5.58 4.75 17.51
N SER A 56 -4.70 4.94 16.53
CA SER A 56 -4.78 4.22 15.26
C SER A 56 -3.96 2.94 15.34
N ARG A 57 -4.56 1.80 15.02
CA ARG A 57 -3.88 0.49 15.03
C ARG A 57 -3.04 0.33 13.77
N LEU A 58 -1.90 -0.32 13.91
CA LEU A 58 -1.09 -0.76 12.80
C LEU A 58 -1.73 -2.01 12.19
N VAL A 59 -2.25 -1.89 10.97
CA VAL A 59 -2.93 -2.99 10.28
C VAL A 59 -1.90 -3.91 9.64
N ARG A 60 -0.98 -3.32 8.89
CA ARG A 60 -0.01 -4.10 8.11
C ARG A 60 1.24 -3.31 7.81
N VAL A 61 2.36 -4.01 7.68
CA VAL A 61 3.64 -3.42 7.31
C VAL A 61 4.33 -4.30 6.28
N ARG A 62 4.96 -3.70 5.28
CA ARG A 62 5.83 -4.39 4.32
C ARG A 62 7.00 -3.49 3.95
N TRP A 63 8.15 -4.10 3.70
CA TRP A 63 9.28 -3.40 3.08
C TRP A 63 9.01 -3.25 1.58
N HIS A 64 9.37 -2.11 1.02
CA HIS A 64 9.26 -1.89 -0.42
C HIS A 64 10.19 -2.86 -1.17
N PRO A 65 9.71 -3.57 -2.21
CA PRO A 65 10.47 -4.65 -2.83
C PRO A 65 11.67 -4.19 -3.67
N TYR A 66 11.62 -2.97 -4.20
CA TYR A 66 12.66 -2.43 -5.11
C TYR A 66 13.47 -1.27 -4.53
N ILE A 67 13.09 -0.77 -3.35
CA ILE A 67 13.73 0.41 -2.74
C ILE A 67 14.20 -0.03 -1.38
N SER A 68 15.53 -0.13 -1.24
CA SER A 68 16.14 -0.41 0.05
C SER A 68 15.69 0.62 1.07
N ASN A 69 15.51 0.17 2.31
CA ASN A 69 15.27 1.03 3.46
C ASN A 69 13.91 1.74 3.48
N LEU A 70 13.01 1.46 2.54
CA LEU A 70 11.67 2.04 2.51
C LEU A 70 10.65 1.06 3.14
N LEU A 71 10.05 1.48 4.26
CA LEU A 71 9.03 0.74 4.98
C LEU A 71 7.66 1.34 4.68
N VAL A 72 6.67 0.50 4.36
CA VAL A 72 5.31 0.93 4.09
C VAL A 72 4.38 0.38 5.16
N LEU A 73 3.55 1.25 5.73
CA LEU A 73 2.66 0.96 6.85
C LEU A 73 1.21 1.30 6.46
N LEU A 74 0.31 0.34 6.64
CA LEU A 74 -1.12 0.55 6.58
C LEU A 74 -1.66 0.71 8.01
N VAL A 75 -2.39 1.79 8.23
CA VAL A 75 -2.95 2.17 9.52
C VAL A 75 -4.48 2.07 9.47
N SER A 76 -5.11 1.75 10.60
CA SER A 76 -6.55 1.50 10.69
C SER A 76 -7.43 2.70 10.36
N ASP A 77 -6.86 3.90 10.32
CA ASP A 77 -7.53 5.13 9.88
C ASP A 77 -7.50 5.32 8.34
N GLY A 78 -7.11 4.29 7.59
CA GLY A 78 -7.10 4.30 6.13
C GLY A 78 -5.90 5.04 5.53
N ARG A 79 -4.86 5.33 6.33
CA ARG A 79 -3.60 5.90 5.84
C ARG A 79 -2.61 4.82 5.45
N LEU A 80 -1.96 5.04 4.31
CA LEU A 80 -0.77 4.33 3.86
C LEU A 80 0.44 5.26 3.99
N LEU A 81 1.38 4.92 4.86
CA LEU A 81 2.57 5.70 5.19
C LEU A 81 3.78 5.04 4.55
N LEU A 82 4.58 5.81 3.81
CA LEU A 82 5.85 5.37 3.23
C LEU A 82 6.97 6.10 3.95
N CYS A 83 7.73 5.36 4.76
CA CYS A 83 8.74 5.90 5.67
C CYS A 83 10.13 5.38 5.27
N ARG A 84 11.05 6.28 4.96
CA ARG A 84 12.42 5.93 4.55
C ARG A 84 13.37 5.93 5.74
N CYS A 85 14.10 4.84 5.91
CA CYS A 85 15.20 4.73 6.87
C CYS A 85 16.47 5.38 6.30
N ILE A 86 17.04 6.28 7.07
CA ILE A 86 18.28 7.00 6.75
C ILE A 86 19.32 6.63 7.81
N CYS A 87 20.40 5.98 7.37
CA CYS A 87 21.55 5.70 8.21
C CYS A 87 22.48 6.91 8.22
N SER A 88 22.59 7.57 9.37
CA SER A 88 23.64 8.57 9.57
C SER A 88 25.02 7.91 9.67
N SER A 89 26.07 8.63 9.28
CA SER A 89 27.48 8.17 9.34
C SER A 89 27.94 7.72 10.73
N GLY A 90 27.21 8.08 11.80
CA GLY A 90 27.43 7.63 13.18
C GLY A 90 26.65 6.38 13.61
N GLY A 91 25.97 5.68 12.68
CA GLY A 91 25.19 4.48 12.99
C GLY A 91 23.84 4.73 13.67
N SER A 92 23.38 5.98 13.76
CA SER A 92 22.02 6.29 14.19
C SER A 92 21.08 6.21 13.00
N LEU A 93 20.00 5.44 13.15
CA LEU A 93 18.89 5.41 12.22
C LEU A 93 17.95 6.59 12.51
N LYS A 94 17.50 7.24 11.44
CA LYS A 94 16.37 8.17 11.45
C LYS A 94 15.38 7.73 10.39
N PHE A 95 14.10 8.03 10.62
CA PHE A 95 13.05 7.81 9.64
C PHE A 95 12.47 9.13 9.21
N GLU A 96 12.26 9.27 7.91
CA GLU A 96 11.59 10.41 7.30
C GLU A 96 10.33 9.91 6.59
N ASP A 97 9.21 10.61 6.82
CA ASP A 97 7.96 10.35 6.12
C ASP A 97 8.09 10.88 4.69
N GLU A 98 8.18 9.95 3.74
CA GLU A 98 8.37 10.28 2.33
C GLU A 98 7.04 10.56 1.64
N LEU A 99 6.00 9.80 1.99
CA LEU A 99 4.66 10.00 1.45
C LEU A 99 3.59 9.47 2.42
N THR A 100 2.51 10.22 2.59
CA THR A 100 1.29 9.79 3.29
C THR A 100 0.12 9.81 2.32
N ILE A 101 -0.61 8.70 2.23
CA ILE A 101 -1.71 8.51 1.28
C ILE A 101 -2.97 8.18 2.06
N HIS A 102 -4.04 8.93 1.81
CA HIS A 102 -5.36 8.67 2.39
C HIS A 102 -6.17 7.85 1.38
N LEU A 103 -6.51 6.61 1.74
CA LEU A 103 -7.05 5.63 0.79
C LEU A 103 -8.55 5.79 0.53
N LEU A 104 -9.29 6.31 1.52
CA LEU A 104 -10.75 6.36 1.50
C LEU A 104 -11.30 7.79 1.65
N GLU A 105 -10.42 8.80 1.61
CA GLU A 105 -10.85 10.19 1.56
C GLU A 105 -11.36 10.52 0.15
N ALA A 106 -12.54 11.14 0.07
CA ALA A 106 -13.08 11.60 -1.20
C ALA A 106 -12.09 12.61 -1.83
N PRO A 107 -11.82 12.53 -3.14
CA PRO A 107 -10.94 13.49 -3.80
C PRO A 107 -11.49 14.91 -3.59
N ASP A 108 -10.65 15.78 -3.02
CA ASP A 108 -10.92 17.19 -2.71
C ASP A 108 -11.75 17.87 -3.81
N HIS A 109 -13.07 18.00 -3.60
CA HIS A 109 -13.75 19.18 -4.10
C HIS A 109 -13.22 20.35 -3.27
N ALA A 110 -12.61 21.31 -3.96
CA ALA A 110 -11.75 22.35 -3.41
C ALA A 110 -12.46 23.42 -2.56
N ASP A 111 -13.23 23.03 -1.54
CA ASP A 111 -13.77 23.97 -0.55
C ASP A 111 -12.96 23.89 0.74
N LYS A 112 -12.03 24.85 0.83
CA LYS A 112 -11.06 25.06 1.91
C LYS A 112 -11.66 25.48 3.27
N GLU A 113 -12.92 25.17 3.56
CA GLU A 113 -13.56 25.67 4.79
C GLU A 113 -13.86 24.62 5.86
N ASN A 114 -13.74 23.31 5.59
CA ASN A 114 -14.07 22.27 6.57
C ASN A 114 -12.91 21.35 6.99
N ARG A 115 -11.66 21.85 6.96
CA ARG A 115 -10.48 21.08 7.43
C ARG A 115 -10.38 20.90 8.95
N HIS A 116 -11.39 21.33 9.72
CA HIS A 116 -11.41 21.25 11.18
C HIS A 116 -12.71 20.71 11.81
N ILE A 117 -13.42 19.81 11.12
CA ILE A 117 -14.49 19.02 11.76
C ILE A 117 -13.95 17.59 11.92
N LYS A 118 -13.04 17.36 12.88
CA LYS A 118 -13.39 16.78 14.18
C LYS A 118 -14.55 15.78 14.08
N MET A 119 -14.20 14.50 14.07
CA MET A 119 -14.93 13.39 14.69
C MET A 119 -16.42 13.66 14.94
N SER A 120 -17.24 13.66 13.90
CA SER A 120 -18.64 13.33 14.14
C SER A 120 -18.67 11.82 14.37
N ARG A 121 -19.03 11.42 15.60
CA ARG A 121 -19.49 10.05 15.94
C ARG A 121 -20.83 9.74 15.23
N GLY A 122 -20.94 10.07 13.95
CA GLY A 122 -22.02 9.65 13.09
C GLY A 122 -21.76 8.21 12.64
N LEU A 123 -22.83 7.52 12.20
CA LEU A 123 -22.68 6.24 11.53
C LEU A 123 -21.86 6.45 10.25
N ASN A 124 -20.61 5.99 10.28
CA ASN A 124 -19.77 5.94 9.09
C ASN A 124 -20.26 4.80 8.21
N LEU A 125 -21.16 5.12 7.27
CA LEU A 125 -21.82 4.10 6.44
C LEU A 125 -20.81 3.32 5.59
N SER A 126 -19.73 3.94 5.13
CA SER A 126 -18.71 3.23 4.35
C SER A 126 -18.00 2.18 5.20
N GLU A 127 -17.62 2.53 6.43
CA GLU A 127 -17.04 1.59 7.40
C GLU A 127 -18.03 0.48 7.80
N ALA A 128 -19.30 0.82 8.03
CA ALA A 128 -20.36 -0.17 8.27
C ALA A 128 -20.59 -1.10 7.07
N MET A 129 -20.28 -0.63 5.86
CA MET A 129 -20.29 -1.41 4.62
C MET A 129 -18.93 -2.07 4.32
N GLY A 130 -18.02 -2.14 5.30
CA GLY A 130 -16.74 -2.86 5.20
C GLY A 130 -15.66 -2.15 4.37
N ALA A 131 -15.77 -0.83 4.15
CA ALA A 131 -14.70 -0.01 3.59
C ALA A 131 -13.59 0.21 4.65
N VAL A 132 -12.99 -0.89 5.10
CA VAL A 132 -11.91 -0.93 6.09
C VAL A 132 -10.75 -1.65 5.43
N CYS A 133 -9.65 -0.93 5.20
CA CYS A 133 -8.46 -1.50 4.57
C CYS A 133 -7.79 -2.49 5.53
N CYS A 134 -7.62 -3.74 5.10
CA CYS A 134 -7.16 -4.84 5.95
C CYS A 134 -5.80 -5.42 5.55
N ASP A 135 -5.40 -5.33 4.28
CA ASP A 135 -4.08 -5.76 3.81
C ASP A 135 -3.68 -5.00 2.53
N PHE A 136 -2.40 -5.04 2.15
CA PHE A 136 -1.91 -4.46 0.90
C PHE A 136 -0.74 -5.25 0.30
N ASP A 137 -0.49 -5.22 -1.00
CA ASP A 137 0.76 -5.77 -1.55
C ASP A 137 1.25 -4.98 -2.77
N PHE A 138 2.52 -5.16 -3.12
CA PHE A 138 3.15 -4.44 -4.22
C PHE A 138 2.98 -5.20 -5.54
N GLY A 139 2.65 -4.46 -6.60
CA GLY A 139 2.62 -4.99 -7.96
C GLY A 139 3.94 -4.85 -8.70
N SER A 140 3.91 -5.18 -9.99
CA SER A 140 5.02 -4.98 -10.91
C SER A 140 5.03 -3.54 -11.46
N PRO A 141 6.18 -2.97 -11.84
CA PRO A 141 6.24 -1.65 -12.45
C PRO A 141 5.29 -1.56 -13.67
N LEU A 142 4.32 -0.64 -13.62
CA LEU A 142 3.28 -0.52 -14.66
C LEU A 142 3.83 -0.12 -16.04
N PHE A 143 4.93 0.63 -16.04
CA PHE A 143 5.56 1.18 -17.24
C PHE A 143 7.09 1.08 -17.09
N PRO A 144 7.73 0.03 -17.64
CA PRO A 144 9.16 -0.19 -17.49
C PRO A 144 10.04 0.85 -18.21
N ASP A 145 9.47 1.58 -19.19
CA ASP A 145 10.19 2.48 -20.10
C ASP A 145 10.16 3.97 -19.72
N GLU A 146 9.61 4.35 -18.57
CA GLU A 146 9.55 5.76 -18.21
C GLU A 146 10.83 6.20 -17.47
N GLU A 147 11.77 6.82 -18.21
CA GLU A 147 12.84 7.71 -17.68
C GLU A 147 12.30 8.78 -16.69
N ARG A 148 10.97 8.92 -16.64
CA ARG A 148 10.18 9.85 -15.84
C ARG A 148 10.21 9.56 -14.34
N PHE A 149 10.43 8.32 -13.93
CA PHE A 149 10.51 7.96 -12.51
C PHE A 149 11.96 7.69 -12.12
N SER A 150 12.45 8.42 -11.11
CA SER A 150 13.71 8.06 -10.47
C SER A 150 13.62 6.62 -9.97
N ARG A 151 14.74 5.89 -10.00
CA ARG A 151 14.78 4.48 -9.53
C ARG A 151 14.29 4.33 -8.09
N ASP A 152 14.38 5.41 -7.32
CA ASP A 152 14.04 5.50 -5.89
C ASP A 152 12.65 6.13 -5.62
N ALA A 153 11.82 6.30 -6.64
CA ALA A 153 10.46 6.80 -6.51
C ALA A 153 9.55 5.82 -5.72
N PRO A 154 8.91 6.23 -4.61
CA PRO A 154 8.12 5.34 -3.75
C PRO A 154 6.93 4.63 -4.42
N LEU A 155 6.39 5.23 -5.50
CA LEU A 155 5.28 4.69 -6.28
C LEU A 155 5.71 4.24 -7.68
N ARG A 156 6.98 3.83 -7.83
CA ARG A 156 7.49 3.17 -9.03
C ARG A 156 6.73 1.88 -9.35
N VAL A 157 6.24 1.21 -8.31
CA VAL A 157 5.32 0.08 -8.42
C VAL A 157 3.98 0.45 -7.81
N PRO A 158 2.88 -0.10 -8.33
CA PRO A 158 1.58 0.09 -7.74
C PRO A 158 1.46 -0.67 -6.41
N ILE A 159 0.55 -0.22 -5.57
CA ILE A 159 0.19 -0.89 -4.32
C ILE A 159 -1.29 -1.26 -4.41
N TYR A 160 -1.59 -2.55 -4.33
CA TYR A 160 -2.95 -3.05 -4.20
C TYR A 160 -3.32 -3.09 -2.72
N VAL A 161 -4.47 -2.53 -2.35
CA VAL A 161 -4.99 -2.58 -0.98
C VAL A 161 -6.35 -3.27 -1.01
N ILE A 162 -6.59 -4.23 -0.14
CA ILE A 162 -7.88 -4.92 0.00
C ILE A 162 -8.64 -4.35 1.19
N CYS A 163 -9.95 -4.18 1.02
CA CYS A 163 -10.89 -3.82 2.08
C CYS A 163 -11.71 -5.04 2.52
N GLU A 164 -12.27 -5.01 3.73
CA GLU A 164 -13.09 -6.09 4.30
C GLU A 164 -14.32 -6.46 3.46
N ASN A 165 -14.85 -5.52 2.68
CA ASN A 165 -15.97 -5.72 1.76
C ASN A 165 -15.58 -6.35 0.41
N GLY A 166 -14.28 -6.60 0.17
CA GLY A 166 -13.78 -7.17 -1.07
C GLY A 166 -13.35 -6.14 -2.12
N ASP A 167 -13.50 -4.83 -1.85
CA ASP A 167 -12.98 -3.80 -2.72
C ASP A 167 -11.46 -3.82 -2.73
N ILE A 168 -10.88 -3.79 -3.93
CA ILE A 168 -9.45 -3.63 -4.14
C ILE A 168 -9.19 -2.21 -4.61
N LEU A 169 -8.35 -1.48 -3.88
CA LEU A 169 -7.83 -0.18 -4.27
C LEU A 169 -6.46 -0.34 -4.93
N LEU A 170 -6.23 0.41 -6.00
CA LEU A 170 -4.94 0.56 -6.66
C LEU A 170 -4.38 1.94 -6.35
N VAL A 171 -3.25 1.97 -5.66
CA VAL A 171 -2.45 3.16 -5.43
C VAL A 171 -1.33 3.20 -6.45
N SER A 172 -1.23 4.27 -7.24
CA SER A 172 -0.20 4.42 -8.26
C SER A 172 0.28 5.87 -8.35
N ALA A 173 1.46 6.10 -8.93
CA ALA A 173 1.91 7.44 -9.25
C ALA A 173 0.89 8.15 -10.18
N SER A 174 0.68 9.45 -9.95
CA SER A 174 -0.07 10.29 -10.89
C SER A 174 0.84 10.73 -12.03
N PRO A 175 0.32 10.76 -13.28
CA PRO A 175 1.05 11.32 -14.41
C PRO A 175 1.32 12.83 -14.25
N MET A 176 0.61 13.51 -13.34
CA MET A 176 0.73 14.94 -13.11
C MET A 176 1.73 15.30 -12.00
N SER A 177 1.87 14.45 -10.98
CA SER A 177 2.81 14.69 -9.86
C SER A 177 2.97 13.44 -9.01
N ILE A 178 4.22 13.09 -8.67
CA ILE A 178 4.52 11.95 -7.82
C ILE A 178 4.02 12.12 -6.37
N ASN A 179 3.91 13.37 -5.91
CA ASN A 179 3.42 13.71 -4.57
C ASN A 179 1.88 13.70 -4.48
N LYS A 180 1.20 13.40 -5.59
CA LYS A 180 -0.27 13.28 -5.66
C LYS A 180 -0.62 11.88 -6.14
N PRO A 181 -0.50 10.84 -5.30
CA PRO A 181 -0.89 9.48 -5.67
C PRO A 181 -2.33 9.43 -6.21
N LEU A 182 -2.55 8.55 -7.17
CA LEU A 182 -3.90 8.16 -7.59
C LEU A 182 -4.33 6.95 -6.78
N VAL A 183 -5.49 7.04 -6.14
CA VAL A 183 -6.17 5.90 -5.51
C VAL A 183 -7.41 5.60 -6.35
N ARG A 184 -7.54 4.36 -6.83
CA ARG A 184 -8.62 3.94 -7.73
C ARG A 184 -9.19 2.60 -7.32
N PHE A 185 -10.49 2.39 -7.45
CA PHE A 185 -11.09 1.07 -7.33
C PHE A 185 -10.70 0.20 -8.53
N VAL A 186 -10.30 -1.03 -8.26
CA VAL A 186 -10.02 -2.05 -9.25
C VAL A 186 -11.32 -2.79 -9.54
N ARG A 187 -11.67 -2.90 -10.83
CA ARG A 187 -12.88 -3.60 -11.23
C ARG A 187 -12.61 -5.09 -11.36
N ILE A 188 -13.29 -5.90 -10.55
CA ILE A 188 -13.21 -7.37 -10.58
C ILE A 188 -14.21 -7.91 -11.61
N LEU A 189 -13.76 -8.78 -12.52
CA LEU A 189 -14.55 -9.38 -13.59
C LEU A 189 -14.38 -10.92 -13.61
N PRO A 190 -15.44 -11.69 -13.91
CA PRO A 190 -16.83 -11.23 -14.00
C PRO A 190 -17.34 -10.75 -12.63
N ALA A 191 -18.24 -9.76 -12.64
CA ALA A 191 -18.98 -9.42 -11.43
C ALA A 191 -19.87 -10.60 -11.11
N ASN A 192 -19.67 -11.24 -9.95
CA ASN A 192 -20.48 -12.36 -9.52
C ASN A 192 -20.92 -12.10 -8.08
N GLU A 193 -22.23 -12.19 -7.89
CA GLU A 193 -22.95 -11.80 -6.68
C GLU A 193 -22.63 -12.71 -5.48
N ASP A 194 -22.16 -13.94 -5.72
CA ASP A 194 -21.82 -14.90 -4.67
C ASP A 194 -20.51 -14.56 -3.92
N TYR A 195 -19.75 -13.55 -4.39
CA TYR A 195 -18.46 -13.14 -3.82
C TYR A 195 -18.54 -11.94 -2.87
N TYR A 196 -19.72 -11.34 -2.70
CA TYR A 196 -19.95 -10.26 -1.74
C TYR A 196 -20.14 -10.79 -0.31
N THR A 197 -19.24 -11.64 0.15
CA THR A 197 -19.11 -11.92 1.58
C THR A 197 -18.22 -10.86 2.19
N PHE A 198 -18.70 -10.15 3.21
CA PHE A 198 -17.83 -9.38 4.10
C PHE A 198 -16.82 -10.32 4.77
N ASP A 199 -15.68 -9.79 5.24
CA ASP A 199 -14.56 -10.48 5.91
C ASP A 199 -13.38 -10.85 5.00
N PHE A 200 -13.08 -10.05 3.97
CA PHE A 200 -11.79 -10.13 3.29
C PHE A 200 -10.65 -9.68 4.19
N ALA A 201 -9.52 -10.39 4.18
CA ALA A 201 -8.47 -10.21 5.18
C ALA A 201 -7.04 -10.18 4.64
N THR A 202 -6.78 -10.71 3.44
CA THR A 202 -5.41 -10.83 2.93
C THR A 202 -5.36 -10.65 1.42
N ILE A 203 -4.30 -9.99 0.96
CA ILE A 203 -3.95 -9.84 -0.45
C ILE A 203 -2.46 -10.14 -0.66
N ILE A 204 -2.16 -10.83 -1.75
CA ILE A 204 -0.83 -11.14 -2.22
C ILE A 204 -0.78 -10.88 -3.72
N CYS A 205 0.26 -10.19 -4.16
CA CYS A 205 0.52 -9.97 -5.57
C CYS A 205 1.71 -10.82 -6.03
N LEU A 206 1.44 -11.76 -6.93
CA LEU A 206 2.47 -12.53 -7.61
C LEU A 206 2.95 -11.69 -8.79
N ARG A 207 4.18 -11.19 -8.65
CA ARG A 207 4.86 -10.33 -9.61
C ARG A 207 5.70 -11.15 -10.56
N SER A 208 5.89 -10.66 -11.78
CA SER A 208 6.88 -11.21 -12.69
C SER A 208 8.25 -10.60 -12.38
N ASP A 209 9.23 -11.47 -12.07
CA ASP A 209 10.63 -11.06 -11.91
C ASP A 209 11.34 -10.87 -13.26
N ASP A 210 10.77 -11.42 -14.33
CA ASP A 210 11.34 -11.36 -15.67
C ASP A 210 10.98 -10.04 -16.37
N LYS A 211 11.93 -9.53 -17.18
CA LYS A 211 11.79 -8.32 -18.02
C LYS A 211 10.67 -8.40 -19.06
N GLU A 212 9.90 -9.49 -19.08
CA GLU A 212 8.74 -9.64 -19.92
C GLU A 212 7.55 -8.96 -19.25
N ASN A 213 6.79 -8.17 -20.02
CA ASN A 213 5.57 -7.48 -19.60
C ASN A 213 4.44 -8.48 -19.25
N GLN A 214 4.64 -9.29 -18.21
CA GLN A 214 3.63 -10.19 -17.70
C GLN A 214 2.73 -9.43 -16.70
N PRO A 215 1.40 -9.65 -16.78
CA PRO A 215 0.47 -9.04 -15.86
C PRO A 215 0.64 -9.59 -14.44
N ASP A 216 0.39 -8.75 -13.45
CA ASP A 216 0.32 -9.17 -12.05
C ASP A 216 -0.80 -10.21 -11.86
N ILE A 217 -0.54 -11.23 -11.04
CA ILE A 217 -1.60 -12.11 -10.53
C ILE A 217 -1.89 -11.70 -9.10
N VAL A 218 -3.08 -11.16 -8.88
CA VAL A 218 -3.54 -10.73 -7.55
C VAL A 218 -4.35 -11.86 -6.94
N CYS A 219 -3.89 -12.37 -5.80
CA CYS A 219 -4.56 -13.37 -5.00
C CYS A 219 -5.07 -12.72 -3.71
N PHE A 220 -6.30 -13.00 -3.31
CA PHE A 220 -6.88 -12.47 -2.08
C PHE A 220 -7.78 -13.51 -1.42
N ALA A 221 -7.94 -13.40 -0.11
CA ALA A 221 -8.68 -14.38 0.68
C ALA A 221 -9.55 -13.73 1.75
N ASN A 222 -10.64 -14.42 2.07
CA ASN A 222 -11.52 -14.07 3.18
C ASN A 222 -11.22 -14.89 4.45
N GLY A 223 -11.78 -14.48 5.59
CA GLY A 223 -11.58 -15.16 6.87
C GLY A 223 -12.16 -16.58 6.91
N ALA A 224 -13.06 -16.92 5.98
CA ALA A 224 -13.53 -18.30 5.77
C ALA A 224 -12.52 -19.19 5.03
N GLY A 225 -11.36 -18.64 4.60
CA GLY A 225 -10.31 -19.37 3.89
C GLY A 225 -10.59 -19.57 2.41
N ARG A 226 -11.59 -18.90 1.82
CA ARG A 226 -11.80 -18.92 0.37
C ARG A 226 -10.74 -18.05 -0.29
N ILE A 227 -10.12 -18.59 -1.34
CA ILE A 227 -9.05 -17.92 -2.09
C ILE A 227 -9.59 -17.56 -3.45
N PHE A 228 -9.34 -16.31 -3.84
CA PHE A 228 -9.65 -15.74 -5.13
C PHE A 228 -8.34 -15.35 -5.78
N HIS A 229 -8.24 -15.52 -7.10
CA HIS A 229 -7.09 -15.05 -7.84
C HIS A 229 -7.50 -14.53 -9.21
N GLY A 230 -6.83 -13.49 -9.67
CA GLY A 230 -7.08 -12.97 -10.99
C GLY A 230 -5.90 -12.26 -11.60
N ILE A 231 -5.95 -12.13 -12.92
CA ILE A 231 -4.93 -11.46 -13.73
C ILE A 231 -5.29 -9.98 -13.79
N CYS A 232 -4.36 -9.13 -13.37
CA CYS A 232 -4.52 -7.68 -13.41
C CYS A 232 -4.13 -7.13 -14.80
N LEU A 233 -5.10 -6.54 -15.48
CA LEU A 233 -4.88 -5.83 -16.73
C LEU A 233 -4.97 -4.32 -16.48
N HIS A 234 -3.84 -3.64 -16.71
CA HIS A 234 -3.76 -2.19 -16.67
C HIS A 234 -4.05 -1.63 -18.04
N ILE A 235 -5.05 -0.76 -18.16
CA ILE A 235 -5.30 -0.05 -19.43
C ILE A 235 -4.47 1.23 -19.42
N PRO A 236 -3.51 1.39 -20.37
CA PRO A 236 -2.76 2.63 -20.49
C PRO A 236 -3.69 3.81 -20.80
N PRO A 237 -3.41 5.01 -20.29
CA PRO A 237 -4.22 6.20 -20.58
C PRO A 237 -4.33 6.50 -22.08
N SER A 238 -3.31 6.15 -22.87
CA SER A 238 -3.29 6.33 -24.33
C SER A 238 -4.34 5.48 -25.06
N VAL A 239 -4.67 4.29 -24.54
CA VAL A 239 -5.64 3.37 -25.15
C VAL A 239 -7.08 3.85 -24.92
N LEU A 240 -7.35 4.48 -23.78
CA LEU A 240 -8.67 5.04 -23.45
C LEU A 240 -8.99 6.32 -24.24
N LEU A 241 -7.97 7.02 -24.72
CA LEU A 241 -8.11 8.23 -25.54
C LEU A 241 -8.27 7.93 -27.04
N GLN A 242 -8.04 6.69 -27.49
CA GLN A 242 -8.20 6.27 -28.89
C GLN A 242 -9.49 5.49 -29.16
N SER A 243 -10.24 5.09 -28.14
CA SER A 243 -11.55 4.45 -28.32
C SER A 243 -12.66 5.50 -28.43
N ASP A 244 -12.98 5.92 -29.66
CA ASP A 244 -14.17 6.73 -30.00
C ASP A 244 -15.50 5.94 -29.85
N CYS A 245 -15.53 4.89 -29.02
CA CYS A 245 -16.76 4.21 -28.67
C CYS A 245 -17.41 4.95 -27.50
N ARG A 246 -18.19 5.98 -27.82
CA ARG A 246 -19.12 6.62 -26.87
C ARG A 246 -19.98 5.54 -26.19
N PRO A 247 -19.96 5.38 -24.86
CA PRO A 247 -21.03 4.70 -24.17
C PRO A 247 -22.27 5.59 -24.30
N GLN A 248 -23.31 5.12 -24.95
CA GLN A 248 -24.62 5.75 -24.84
C GLN A 248 -25.13 5.52 -23.41
N GLY A 249 -25.04 6.57 -22.58
CA GLY A 249 -25.68 6.60 -21.26
C GLY A 249 -24.75 7.02 -20.14
N THR A 250 -25.00 8.21 -19.60
CA THR A 250 -24.39 8.86 -18.42
C THR A 250 -22.92 9.30 -18.54
N VAL A 251 -22.71 10.59 -18.22
CA VAL A 251 -21.46 11.32 -18.31
C VAL A 251 -20.41 10.72 -17.38
N PHE A 252 -19.52 9.89 -17.92
CA PHE A 252 -18.32 9.41 -17.25
C PHE A 252 -17.08 10.00 -17.94
N SER A 253 -16.28 10.73 -17.15
CA SER A 253 -14.91 11.18 -17.48
C SER A 253 -14.06 10.01 -18.00
N PRO A 254 -13.03 10.17 -18.85
CA PRO A 254 -12.21 9.05 -19.32
C PRO A 254 -11.52 8.34 -18.14
N PHE A 255 -12.10 7.21 -17.70
CA PHE A 255 -11.61 6.42 -16.57
C PHE A 255 -10.37 5.63 -16.97
N LEU A 256 -9.22 6.09 -16.48
CA LEU A 256 -7.98 5.32 -16.31
C LEU A 256 -8.28 4.10 -15.42
N GLY A 257 -8.68 2.97 -16.01
CA GLY A 257 -9.14 1.77 -15.29
C GLY A 257 -8.08 0.67 -15.14
N SER A 258 -8.14 -0.08 -14.05
CA SER A 258 -7.47 -1.38 -13.90
C SER A 258 -8.51 -2.44 -13.58
N TYR A 259 -8.35 -3.61 -14.17
CA TYR A 259 -9.32 -4.70 -14.12
C TYR A 259 -8.63 -5.97 -13.65
N ILE A 260 -9.29 -6.75 -12.79
CA ILE A 260 -8.83 -8.08 -12.41
C ILE A 260 -9.79 -9.10 -12.99
N PHE A 261 -9.28 -10.00 -13.83
CA PHE A 261 -10.03 -11.15 -14.34
C PHE A 261 -9.83 -12.34 -13.40
N VAL A 262 -10.87 -12.72 -12.68
CA VAL A 262 -10.83 -13.80 -11.68
C VAL A 262 -11.21 -15.13 -12.32
N GLN A 263 -10.36 -16.14 -12.10
CA GLN A 263 -10.68 -17.51 -12.47
C GLN A 263 -11.06 -18.28 -11.20
N PHE A 264 -12.24 -18.92 -11.22
CA PHE A 264 -12.71 -19.76 -10.12
C PHE A 264 -12.31 -21.21 -10.38
N LYS A 265 -11.80 -21.89 -9.35
CA LYS A 265 -11.62 -23.35 -9.31
C LYS A 265 -12.29 -23.91 -8.08
#